data_AF-A0A3D3QKS6-F1
#
_entry.id   AF-A0A3D3QKS6-F1
#
_cell.length_a   1.000
_cell.length_b   1.000
_cell.length_c   1.000
_cell.angle_alpha   90.00
_cell.angle_beta   90.00
_cell.angle_gamma   90.00
#
_symmetry.space_group_name_H-M   'P 1'
#
loop_
_entity.id
_entity.type
_entity.pdbx_description
1 polymer ?
#
loop_
_entity_poly.entity_id
_entity_poly.type
_entity_poly.pdbx_seq_one_letter_code
_entity_poly.pdbx_strand_id
1 'polypeptide(L)'
;MLTPTGVQTPINDGSVSPSWISRDHIEFGYRRPLETLKVYSLNFSSVRLEVASSQDSIFRSVFPQFTPKGFRLETSAQSFPSWVAAYGLTSLRLPERKTKIGPTRPFYPMTPGKKTGVRKQHHLLRALQVESITELLRECEKKTDIRPAASSLFWTLGAKQVGKAAIVGWRDVLIPALRTPEIDVAIWPFEGSLFDLISSRKITVAETYPAEACLHLGMSPPGRGWSKTNQSDRASQGKYIWNWLCSRKIQTESRLLKMIRAGFGPSKDSEDPFDALVGLLSMLEVVLGYRPTGESCVNEIRSIEGWILGQSGSG
;
A
#
# COMPACT_ATOMS: atom_id res chain seq x y z
N MET A 1 43.46 4.18 -70.20
CA MET A 1 42.70 3.24 -69.35
C MET A 1 41.25 3.64 -69.39
N LEU A 2 40.39 2.69 -69.80
CA LEU A 2 38.93 2.62 -69.63
C LEU A 2 38.03 3.74 -70.23
N THR A 3 37.48 3.43 -71.39
CA THR A 3 36.11 3.74 -71.84
C THR A 3 35.19 2.53 -71.52
N PRO A 4 33.86 2.56 -71.76
CA PRO A 4 32.79 3.56 -71.59
C PRO A 4 31.51 2.93 -70.93
N THR A 5 30.33 3.53 -71.13
CA THR A 5 28.93 3.06 -70.84
C THR A 5 28.41 3.40 -69.43
N GLY A 6 27.22 3.94 -69.18
CA GLY A 6 25.98 4.01 -69.96
C GLY A 6 24.87 3.20 -69.25
N VAL A 7 23.65 3.75 -69.20
CA VAL A 7 22.35 3.02 -69.30
C VAL A 7 21.50 2.76 -68.01
N GLN A 8 20.22 3.20 -68.11
CA GLN A 8 18.90 2.69 -67.61
C GLN A 8 18.44 2.71 -66.12
N THR A 9 17.32 3.40 -65.89
CA THR A 9 16.14 3.01 -65.07
C THR A 9 15.38 1.82 -65.73
N PRO A 10 14.51 0.98 -65.09
CA PRO A 10 13.50 1.28 -64.03
C PRO A 10 13.17 0.10 -63.04
N ILE A 11 12.17 0.26 -62.15
CA ILE A 11 11.01 -0.65 -61.86
C ILE A 11 10.42 -0.44 -60.43
N ASN A 12 9.09 -0.35 -60.40
CA ASN A 12 8.15 -0.33 -59.26
C ASN A 12 8.15 -1.62 -58.41
N ASP A 13 7.98 -1.47 -57.09
CA ASP A 13 6.88 -2.07 -56.30
C ASP A 13 6.56 -1.05 -55.18
N GLY A 14 5.34 -0.82 -54.69
CA GLY A 14 4.21 -1.72 -54.59
C GLY A 14 3.74 -1.77 -53.13
N SER A 15 3.23 -0.67 -52.56
CA SER A 15 2.09 -0.73 -51.61
C SER A 15 1.69 0.64 -51.07
N VAL A 16 0.38 0.81 -51.03
CA VAL A 16 -0.36 1.99 -50.65
C VAL A 16 -0.40 2.09 -49.12
N SER A 17 -0.09 3.26 -48.56
CA SER A 17 -0.51 3.63 -47.20
C SER A 17 -1.16 5.01 -47.22
N PRO A 18 -2.49 5.12 -47.13
CA PRO A 18 -3.15 6.37 -46.85
C PRO A 18 -3.13 6.58 -45.33
N SER A 19 -2.13 7.33 -44.87
CA SER A 19 -2.12 7.88 -43.52
C SER A 19 -3.14 9.02 -43.45
N TRP A 20 -4.24 8.79 -42.73
CA TRP A 20 -5.17 9.85 -42.32
C TRP A 20 -5.33 9.84 -40.80
N ILE A 21 -4.74 10.88 -40.19
CA ILE A 21 -5.28 11.77 -39.15
C ILE A 21 -5.72 11.18 -37.78
N SER A 22 -4.81 11.39 -36.81
CA SER A 22 -4.97 12.03 -35.48
C SER A 22 -6.37 12.30 -34.90
N ARG A 23 -6.56 11.97 -33.60
CA ARG A 23 -7.13 12.90 -32.62
C ARG A 23 -6.69 12.55 -31.19
N ASP A 24 -6.07 13.55 -30.58
CA ASP A 24 -6.01 13.87 -29.14
C ASP A 24 -5.06 13.06 -28.24
N HIS A 25 -3.79 13.49 -28.30
CA HIS A 25 -2.75 13.23 -27.32
C HIS A 25 -2.94 14.08 -26.06
N ILE A 26 -3.06 13.41 -24.91
CA ILE A 26 -2.48 13.91 -23.66
C ILE A 26 -1.25 13.01 -23.41
N GLU A 27 -0.07 13.50 -23.75
CA GLU A 27 1.20 12.85 -23.39
C GLU A 27 1.50 13.13 -21.91
N PHE A 28 1.17 12.17 -21.03
CA PHE A 28 1.97 11.98 -19.82
C PHE A 28 3.07 10.99 -20.17
N GLY A 29 4.28 11.52 -20.39
CA GLY A 29 5.43 10.73 -20.78
C GLY A 29 5.85 9.74 -19.70
N TYR A 30 5.68 8.44 -19.98
CA TYR A 30 6.69 7.44 -19.63
C TYR A 30 6.56 6.21 -20.53
N ARG A 31 7.33 6.19 -21.62
CA ARG A 31 7.58 4.97 -22.41
C ARG A 31 8.84 4.28 -21.89
N ARG A 32 8.68 3.40 -20.90
CA ARG A 32 9.37 2.11 -20.91
C ARG A 32 8.37 1.04 -20.54
N PRO A 33 8.02 0.12 -21.46
CA PRO A 33 7.25 -1.05 -21.04
C PRO A 33 8.10 -1.80 -20.02
N LEU A 34 7.55 -2.06 -18.83
CA LEU A 34 8.12 -3.01 -17.90
C LEU A 34 8.01 -4.39 -18.56
N GLU A 35 9.02 -4.78 -19.35
CA GLU A 35 8.92 -5.93 -20.26
C GLU A 35 8.78 -7.26 -19.52
N THR A 36 9.22 -7.34 -18.26
CA THR A 36 8.93 -8.48 -17.37
C THR A 36 9.10 -8.08 -15.90
N LEU A 37 8.06 -8.22 -15.07
CA LEU A 37 8.20 -8.16 -13.60
C LEU A 37 8.55 -9.55 -13.06
N LYS A 38 9.58 -9.62 -12.23
CA LYS A 38 9.99 -10.85 -11.54
C LYS A 38 9.71 -10.68 -10.05
N VAL A 39 8.81 -11.49 -9.49
CA VAL A 39 8.53 -11.52 -8.05
C VAL A 39 9.46 -12.53 -7.40
N TYR A 40 10.57 -12.08 -6.81
CA TYR A 40 11.62 -12.96 -6.30
C TYR A 40 11.32 -13.60 -4.95
N SER A 41 10.43 -13.01 -4.13
CA SER A 41 9.96 -13.65 -2.91
C SER A 41 8.60 -13.12 -2.43
N LEU A 42 7.72 -14.04 -2.06
CA LEU A 42 6.51 -13.79 -1.28
C LEU A 42 6.79 -14.27 0.15
N ASN A 43 7.24 -13.38 1.04
CA ASN A 43 7.13 -13.64 2.47
C ASN A 43 5.78 -13.07 2.94
N PHE A 44 4.94 -13.89 3.56
CA PHE A 44 3.58 -13.47 3.92
C PHE A 44 3.52 -12.42 5.04
N SER A 45 4.67 -12.10 5.66
CA SER A 45 4.85 -10.98 6.59
C SER A 45 5.38 -9.70 5.92
N SER A 46 5.94 -9.78 4.71
CA SER A 46 6.41 -8.64 3.90
C SER A 46 6.67 -9.06 2.45
N VAL A 47 6.13 -8.31 1.48
CA VAL A 47 6.35 -8.62 0.05
C VAL A 47 7.31 -7.61 -0.55
N ARG A 48 8.41 -8.12 -1.13
CA ARG A 48 9.37 -7.34 -1.91
C ARG A 48 9.16 -7.62 -3.40
N LEU A 49 8.83 -6.58 -4.14
CA LEU A 49 8.88 -6.62 -5.60
C LEU A 49 10.22 -6.05 -6.06
N GLU A 50 10.96 -6.79 -6.90
CA GLU A 50 12.07 -6.23 -7.67
C GLU A 50 11.63 -6.08 -9.13
N VAL A 51 11.81 -4.89 -9.68
CA VAL A 51 11.42 -4.59 -11.05
C VAL A 51 12.62 -4.87 -11.95
N ALA A 52 12.50 -5.82 -12.87
CA ALA A 52 13.65 -6.49 -13.52
C ALA A 52 14.51 -5.61 -14.47
N SER A 53 14.33 -4.29 -14.48
CA SER A 53 15.16 -3.35 -15.24
C SER A 53 16.06 -2.47 -14.37
N SER A 54 16.01 -2.58 -13.05
CA SER A 54 16.81 -1.77 -12.14
C SER A 54 17.00 -2.47 -10.78
N GLN A 55 17.99 -2.05 -9.99
CA GLN A 55 18.15 -2.51 -8.60
C GLN A 55 17.05 -1.95 -7.67
N ASP A 56 15.92 -1.51 -8.24
CA ASP A 56 14.88 -0.78 -7.56
C ASP A 56 13.86 -1.78 -7.03
N SER A 57 13.49 -1.60 -5.76
CA SER A 57 12.52 -2.44 -5.10
C SER A 57 11.42 -1.64 -4.46
N ILE A 58 10.18 -2.11 -4.62
CA ILE A 58 9.03 -1.54 -3.93
C ILE A 58 8.71 -2.47 -2.78
N PHE A 59 8.71 -1.90 -1.59
CA PHE A 59 8.35 -2.58 -0.37
C PHE A 59 6.91 -2.24 0.01
N ARG A 60 6.09 -3.29 0.11
CA ARG A 60 4.72 -3.14 0.58
C ARG A 60 4.70 -3.06 2.11
N SER A 61 4.18 -1.95 2.63
CA SER A 61 3.71 -1.87 4.02
C SER A 61 2.23 -2.26 4.10
N VAL A 62 1.89 -3.04 5.12
CA VAL A 62 0.51 -3.37 5.53
C VAL A 62 0.05 -2.60 6.75
N PHE A 63 0.85 -1.62 7.18
CA PHE A 63 0.58 -0.86 8.38
C PHE A 63 0.44 0.63 8.08
N PRO A 64 -0.51 1.31 8.77
CA PRO A 64 -0.69 2.75 8.64
C PRO A 64 0.62 3.51 8.81
N GLN A 65 0.83 4.50 7.97
CA GLN A 65 1.88 5.52 8.15
C GLN A 65 1.15 6.80 8.52
N PHE A 66 1.39 7.37 9.71
CA PHE A 66 0.46 8.36 10.26
C PHE A 66 1.05 9.25 11.35
N THR A 67 0.65 10.52 11.33
CA THR A 67 0.59 11.41 12.50
C THR A 67 -0.82 11.99 12.65
N PRO A 68 -1.46 11.98 13.84
CA PRO A 68 -2.86 12.34 13.94
C PRO A 68 -3.16 13.83 13.82
N LYS A 69 -4.26 14.15 13.14
CA LYS A 69 -4.92 15.47 13.20
C LYS A 69 -5.29 15.74 14.67
N GLY A 70 -4.69 16.77 15.27
CA GLY A 70 -4.83 17.08 16.70
C GLY A 70 -3.62 16.67 17.56
N PHE A 71 -2.75 15.79 17.08
CA PHE A 71 -1.33 15.90 17.45
C PHE A 71 -0.79 17.12 16.72
N ARG A 72 -0.96 18.31 17.31
CA ARG A 72 0.13 19.27 17.20
C ARG A 72 1.32 18.55 17.80
N LEU A 73 2.18 18.07 16.92
CA LEU A 73 3.57 17.83 17.24
C LEU A 73 4.00 19.01 18.12
N GLU A 74 4.14 18.83 19.44
CA GLU A 74 4.90 19.74 20.32
C GLU A 74 6.39 19.74 19.91
N THR A 75 6.68 19.48 18.64
CA THR A 75 7.90 18.92 18.15
C THR A 75 8.15 19.51 16.78
N SER A 76 9.38 19.94 16.54
CA SER A 76 9.87 20.47 15.28
C SER A 76 9.83 19.48 14.10
N ALA A 77 9.35 18.25 14.27
CA ALA A 77 9.18 17.29 13.17
C ALA A 77 8.08 17.79 12.22
N GLN A 78 8.41 17.89 10.92
CA GLN A 78 7.50 18.39 9.88
C GLN A 78 6.86 17.25 9.06
N SER A 79 7.26 16.00 9.32
CA SER A 79 6.81 14.82 8.56
C SER A 79 6.82 13.53 9.39
N PHE A 80 6.06 12.52 8.96
CA PHE A 80 6.04 11.19 9.58
C PHE A 80 7.42 10.51 9.61
N PRO A 81 8.22 10.48 8.52
CA PRO A 81 9.57 9.89 8.57
C PRO A 81 10.46 10.54 9.62
N SER A 82 10.45 11.87 9.71
CA SER A 82 11.21 12.60 10.74
C SER A 82 10.71 12.27 12.14
N TRP A 83 9.40 12.15 12.33
CA TRP A 83 8.81 11.75 13.62
C TRP A 83 9.23 10.33 14.02
N VAL A 84 9.10 9.36 13.11
CA VAL A 84 9.47 7.95 13.36
C VAL A 84 10.97 7.82 13.66
N ALA A 85 11.82 8.52 12.91
CA ALA A 85 13.26 8.52 13.11
C ALA A 85 13.68 9.15 14.46
N ALA A 86 13.08 10.29 14.81
CA ALA A 86 13.43 11.07 16.01
C ALA A 86 12.87 10.48 17.32
N TYR A 87 11.61 10.00 17.33
CA TYR A 87 10.91 9.71 18.58
C TYR A 87 11.22 8.36 19.23
N GLY A 88 12.03 7.54 18.56
CA GLY A 88 12.61 6.31 19.11
C GLY A 88 11.58 5.28 19.61
N LEU A 89 12.08 4.10 19.96
CA LEU A 89 11.23 2.96 20.33
C LEU A 89 10.38 3.21 21.59
N THR A 90 10.69 4.24 22.38
CA THR A 90 10.02 4.54 23.67
C THR A 90 8.66 5.19 23.51
N SER A 91 8.45 6.01 22.48
CA SER A 91 7.15 6.63 22.16
C SER A 91 6.20 5.65 21.45
N LEU A 92 6.76 4.62 20.81
CA LEU A 92 6.02 3.52 20.18
C LEU A 92 5.67 2.38 21.16
N ARG A 93 6.13 2.44 22.41
CA ARG A 93 5.72 1.47 23.43
C ARG A 93 4.28 1.73 23.83
N LEU A 94 3.49 0.66 23.82
CA LEU A 94 2.16 0.66 24.40
C LEU A 94 2.23 1.11 25.87
N PRO A 95 1.36 2.02 26.32
CA PRO A 95 1.25 2.33 27.74
C PRO A 95 0.97 1.06 28.54
N GLU A 96 1.55 0.98 29.73
CA GLU A 96 1.26 -0.11 30.67
C GLU A 96 -0.15 0.01 31.24
N ARG A 97 -0.65 1.24 31.39
CA ARG A 97 -1.94 1.57 32.02
C ARG A 97 -2.63 2.71 31.29
N LYS A 98 -3.95 2.77 31.40
CA LYS A 98 -4.79 3.78 30.73
C LYS A 98 -4.48 5.23 31.13
N THR A 99 -3.93 5.45 32.33
CA THR A 99 -3.53 6.77 32.84
C THR A 99 -2.24 7.29 32.22
N LYS A 100 -1.53 6.46 31.45
CA LYS A 100 -0.31 6.82 30.72
C LYS A 100 -0.55 7.07 29.24
N ILE A 101 -1.81 7.02 28.78
CA ILE A 101 -2.19 7.47 27.44
C ILE A 101 -2.02 8.99 27.40
N GLY A 102 -1.44 9.50 26.32
CA GLY A 102 -1.31 10.93 26.08
C GLY A 102 -0.59 11.21 24.76
N PRO A 103 -0.30 12.49 24.46
CA PRO A 103 0.30 12.90 23.19
C PRO A 103 1.68 12.30 22.90
N THR A 104 2.40 11.76 23.88
CA THR A 104 3.69 11.07 23.62
C THR A 104 3.57 9.56 23.59
N ARG A 105 2.40 9.01 23.95
CA ARG A 105 2.07 7.57 23.95
C ARG A 105 0.58 7.39 23.62
N PRO A 106 0.18 7.60 22.36
CA PRO A 106 -1.24 7.70 21.99
C PRO A 106 -1.95 6.37 21.89
N PHE A 107 -1.27 5.24 22.08
CA PHE A 107 -1.87 3.93 21.93
C PHE A 107 -2.63 3.50 23.17
N TYR A 108 -3.74 2.79 22.98
CA TYR A 108 -4.45 2.17 24.10
C TYR A 108 -3.58 1.05 24.73
N PRO A 109 -3.55 0.89 26.06
CA PRO A 109 -2.80 -0.17 26.73
C PRO A 109 -3.43 -1.55 26.48
N MET A 110 -2.58 -2.58 26.40
CA MET A 110 -3.04 -3.97 26.26
C MET A 110 -3.73 -4.53 27.49
N THR A 111 -3.28 -4.09 28.66
CA THR A 111 -3.78 -4.55 29.95
C THR A 111 -4.25 -3.34 30.76
N PRO A 112 -5.35 -2.67 30.37
CA PRO A 112 -5.85 -1.50 31.10
C PRO A 112 -6.32 -1.86 32.53
N GLY A 113 -6.43 -3.15 32.85
CA GLY A 113 -6.87 -3.75 34.09
C GLY A 113 -7.54 -5.12 33.83
N LYS A 114 -7.55 -6.02 34.82
CA LYS A 114 -8.11 -7.39 34.69
C LYS A 114 -9.65 -7.45 34.79
N LYS A 115 -10.33 -6.37 35.18
CA LYS A 115 -11.79 -6.36 35.36
C LYS A 115 -12.53 -6.09 34.04
N THR A 116 -13.59 -6.85 33.79
CA THR A 116 -14.54 -6.65 32.69
C THR A 116 -15.10 -5.22 32.74
N GLY A 117 -15.21 -4.53 31.59
CA GLY A 117 -15.68 -3.14 31.53
C GLY A 117 -14.61 -2.05 31.72
N VAL A 118 -13.34 -2.41 31.99
CA VAL A 118 -12.21 -1.45 32.07
C VAL A 118 -11.63 -1.10 30.68
N ARG A 119 -12.05 -1.81 29.63
CA ARG A 119 -11.70 -1.54 28.22
C ARG A 119 -12.76 -0.64 27.61
N LYS A 120 -12.50 0.66 27.50
CA LYS A 120 -13.46 1.61 26.94
C LYS A 120 -12.73 2.66 26.11
N GLN A 121 -13.22 2.89 24.89
CA GLN A 121 -12.68 3.92 23.99
C GLN A 121 -12.63 5.30 24.65
N HIS A 122 -13.58 5.63 25.54
CA HIS A 122 -13.59 6.92 26.23
C HIS A 122 -12.28 7.26 26.99
N HIS A 123 -11.49 6.28 27.45
CA HIS A 123 -10.20 6.61 28.07
C HIS A 123 -9.19 7.14 27.02
N LEU A 124 -9.21 6.57 25.82
CA LEU A 124 -8.42 7.05 24.68
C LEU A 124 -8.87 8.46 24.30
N LEU A 125 -10.18 8.63 24.08
CA LEU A 125 -10.77 9.89 23.64
C LEU A 125 -10.48 11.01 24.63
N ARG A 126 -10.69 10.77 25.93
CA ARG A 126 -10.37 11.74 26.99
C ARG A 126 -8.88 12.09 27.05
N ALA A 127 -8.00 11.09 26.96
CA ALA A 127 -6.56 11.32 27.06
C ALA A 127 -5.99 12.07 25.85
N LEU A 128 -6.59 11.88 24.67
CA LEU A 128 -6.22 12.55 23.42
C LEU A 128 -7.04 13.81 23.13
N GLN A 129 -7.99 14.15 24.01
CA GLN A 129 -8.86 15.34 23.90
C GLN A 129 -9.63 15.41 22.58
N VAL A 130 -10.16 14.26 22.14
CA VAL A 130 -11.03 14.14 20.95
C VAL A 130 -12.42 13.70 21.36
N GLU A 131 -13.43 14.05 20.57
CA GLU A 131 -14.83 13.74 20.90
C GLU A 131 -15.23 12.34 20.43
N SER A 132 -14.61 11.87 19.34
CA SER A 132 -14.98 10.63 18.66
C SER A 132 -13.77 9.83 18.19
N ILE A 133 -13.95 8.51 18.03
CA ILE A 133 -12.92 7.64 17.45
C ILE A 133 -12.65 7.96 15.97
N THR A 134 -13.61 8.58 15.29
CA THR A 134 -13.52 8.99 13.89
C THR A 134 -12.57 10.15 13.67
N GLU A 135 -12.37 11.02 14.66
CA GLU A 135 -11.32 12.06 14.63
C GLU A 135 -9.90 11.48 14.68
N LEU A 136 -9.76 10.23 15.13
CA LEU A 136 -8.50 9.50 15.16
C LEU A 136 -8.24 8.67 13.89
N LEU A 137 -9.07 8.85 12.85
CA LEU A 137 -8.88 8.24 11.55
C LEU A 137 -8.27 9.25 10.57
N ARG A 138 -7.35 8.78 9.72
CA ARG A 138 -6.92 9.53 8.53
C ARG A 138 -8.08 9.74 7.58
N GLU A 139 -7.97 10.73 6.71
CA GLU A 139 -8.95 10.93 5.63
C GLU A 139 -9.11 9.65 4.79
N CYS A 140 -8.01 8.97 4.42
CA CYS A 140 -8.09 7.71 3.68
C CYS A 140 -8.70 6.54 4.48
N GLU A 141 -8.76 6.63 5.82
CA GLU A 141 -9.32 5.59 6.68
C GLU A 141 -10.82 5.75 6.95
N LYS A 142 -11.39 6.91 6.64
CA LYS A 142 -12.81 7.18 6.83
C LYS A 142 -13.68 6.28 5.94
N LYS A 143 -14.96 6.19 6.31
CA LYS A 143 -15.97 5.45 5.55
C LYS A 143 -16.15 6.11 4.18
N THR A 144 -16.26 5.30 3.14
CA THR A 144 -16.69 5.71 1.80
C THR A 144 -18.04 5.04 1.47
N ASP A 145 -18.62 5.37 0.31
CA ASP A 145 -19.86 4.74 -0.15
C ASP A 145 -19.72 3.24 -0.38
N ILE A 146 -18.50 2.80 -0.73
CA ILE A 146 -18.20 1.43 -1.13
C ILE A 146 -17.42 0.64 -0.08
N ARG A 147 -16.86 1.30 0.95
CA ARG A 147 -16.02 0.68 1.98
C ARG A 147 -16.31 1.23 3.38
N PRO A 148 -16.43 0.36 4.42
CA PRO A 148 -16.52 0.84 5.80
C PRO A 148 -15.23 1.55 6.25
N ALA A 149 -15.34 2.37 7.31
CA ALA A 149 -14.18 2.96 7.95
C ALA A 149 -13.20 1.89 8.45
N ALA A 150 -11.91 2.19 8.39
CA ALA A 150 -10.86 1.39 8.99
C ALA A 150 -10.92 1.46 10.52
N SER A 151 -10.10 0.65 11.20
CA SER A 151 -9.95 0.74 12.66
C SER A 151 -8.89 1.77 13.01
N SER A 152 -9.15 2.60 14.02
CA SER A 152 -8.18 3.57 14.49
C SER A 152 -6.91 2.86 14.96
N LEU A 153 -5.78 3.36 14.47
CA LEU A 153 -4.44 2.88 14.80
C LEU A 153 -4.15 2.90 16.31
N PHE A 154 -4.72 3.87 17.03
CA PHE A 154 -4.50 4.02 18.47
C PHE A 154 -5.30 3.03 19.31
N TRP A 155 -6.27 2.33 18.71
CA TRP A 155 -7.03 1.30 19.39
C TRP A 155 -6.40 -0.09 19.17
N THR A 156 -5.75 -0.61 20.21
CA THR A 156 -4.91 -1.82 20.15
C THR A 156 -5.61 -3.07 20.70
N LEU A 157 -6.94 -3.08 20.76
CA LEU A 157 -7.74 -4.15 21.36
C LEU A 157 -8.74 -4.75 20.36
N GLY A 158 -9.09 -6.03 20.54
CA GLY A 158 -10.04 -6.75 19.70
C GLY A 158 -9.39 -7.50 18.53
N ALA A 159 -10.18 -8.01 17.58
CA ALA A 159 -9.65 -8.73 16.42
C ALA A 159 -8.91 -7.82 15.41
N LYS A 160 -9.23 -6.51 15.41
CA LYS A 160 -8.66 -5.52 14.49
C LYS A 160 -7.42 -4.85 15.11
N GLN A 161 -6.33 -5.60 15.21
CA GLN A 161 -5.08 -5.22 15.91
C GLN A 161 -4.13 -4.33 15.09
N VAL A 162 -4.68 -3.43 14.27
CA VAL A 162 -3.91 -2.62 13.30
C VAL A 162 -2.82 -1.80 14.01
N GLY A 163 -3.13 -1.24 15.19
CA GLY A 163 -2.17 -0.52 16.02
C GLY A 163 -0.94 -1.32 16.43
N LYS A 164 -1.11 -2.59 16.82
CA LYS A 164 0.03 -3.42 17.21
C LYS A 164 0.91 -3.77 16.03
N ALA A 165 0.26 -4.14 14.94
CA ALA A 165 0.94 -4.58 13.75
C ALA A 165 1.78 -3.42 13.18
N ALA A 166 1.23 -2.18 13.22
CA ALA A 166 1.99 -0.98 12.91
C ALA A 166 3.15 -0.71 13.86
N ILE A 167 2.97 -0.80 15.18
CA ILE A 167 4.07 -0.63 16.13
C ILE A 167 5.22 -1.60 15.82
N VAL A 168 4.90 -2.88 15.56
CA VAL A 168 5.87 -3.90 15.18
C VAL A 168 6.54 -3.54 13.86
N GLY A 169 5.78 -3.21 12.82
CA GLY A 169 6.33 -2.83 11.51
C GLY A 169 7.21 -1.57 11.59
N TRP A 170 6.81 -0.56 12.35
CA TRP A 170 7.61 0.64 12.54
C TRP A 170 8.88 0.35 13.34
N ARG A 171 8.76 -0.35 14.49
CA ARG A 171 9.88 -0.65 15.40
C ARG A 171 10.91 -1.58 14.77
N ASP A 172 10.45 -2.63 14.09
CA ASP A 172 11.29 -3.75 13.65
C ASP A 172 11.69 -3.65 12.17
N VAL A 173 11.00 -2.83 11.37
CA VAL A 173 11.28 -2.69 9.92
C VAL A 173 11.61 -1.24 9.54
N LEU A 174 10.68 -0.29 9.72
CA LEU A 174 10.88 1.07 9.20
C LEU A 174 11.95 1.86 9.95
N ILE A 175 11.94 1.86 11.29
CA ILE A 175 12.92 2.59 12.09
C ILE A 175 14.35 2.08 11.81
N PRO A 176 14.63 0.76 11.83
CA PRO A 176 15.95 0.26 11.48
C PRO A 176 16.38 0.67 10.08
N ALA A 177 15.48 0.59 9.08
CA ALA A 177 15.78 1.01 7.72
C ALA A 177 16.12 2.51 7.64
N LEU A 178 15.28 3.37 8.24
CA LEU A 178 15.48 4.83 8.24
C LEU A 178 16.73 5.29 9.00
N ARG A 179 17.20 4.51 9.97
CA ARG A 179 18.38 4.85 10.80
C ARG A 179 19.69 4.29 10.27
N THR A 180 19.65 3.42 9.26
CA THR A 180 20.84 2.78 8.69
C THR A 180 21.21 3.54 7.41
N PRO A 181 22.25 4.40 7.41
CA PRO A 181 22.56 5.28 6.29
C PRO A 181 22.82 4.55 4.97
N GLU A 182 23.22 3.28 5.02
CA GLU A 182 23.50 2.43 3.86
C GLU A 182 22.22 1.94 3.16
N ILE A 183 21.07 1.99 3.85
CA ILE A 183 19.76 1.60 3.30
C ILE A 183 19.11 2.85 2.71
N ASP A 184 19.16 2.98 1.38
CA ASP A 184 18.44 4.02 0.65
C ASP A 184 16.94 3.66 0.56
N VAL A 185 16.19 4.13 1.55
CA VAL A 185 14.75 3.93 1.67
C VAL A 185 14.02 5.26 1.67
N ALA A 186 12.90 5.33 0.97
CA ALA A 186 11.95 6.43 1.03
C ALA A 186 10.53 5.93 1.29
N ILE A 187 9.71 6.81 1.86
CA ILE A 187 8.36 6.52 2.30
C ILE A 187 7.37 7.40 1.54
N TRP A 188 6.55 6.77 0.71
CA TRP A 188 5.45 7.43 0.00
C TRP A 188 4.20 7.53 0.90
N PRO A 189 3.45 8.64 0.88
CA PRO A 189 3.61 9.84 0.04
C PRO A 189 4.42 10.98 0.68
N PHE A 190 5.11 10.73 1.80
CA PHE A 190 5.76 11.77 2.59
C PHE A 190 6.96 12.41 1.91
N GLU A 191 7.68 11.66 1.07
CA GLU A 191 8.96 12.07 0.50
C GLU A 191 8.90 12.40 -0.99
N GLY A 192 7.71 12.41 -1.60
CA GLY A 192 7.52 12.79 -3.00
C GLY A 192 6.46 11.97 -3.74
N SER A 193 6.39 12.17 -5.06
CA SER A 193 5.51 11.37 -5.92
C SER A 193 6.00 9.92 -5.99
N LEU A 194 5.09 8.96 -6.16
CA LEU A 194 5.46 7.54 -6.15
C LEU A 194 6.50 7.22 -7.23
N PHE A 195 6.32 7.73 -8.45
CA PHE A 195 7.18 7.39 -9.58
C PHE A 195 8.56 8.05 -9.49
N ASP A 196 8.64 9.27 -8.95
CA ASP A 196 9.93 9.90 -8.66
C ASP A 196 10.69 9.06 -7.63
N LEU A 197 10.02 8.62 -6.57
CA LEU A 197 10.64 7.78 -5.53
C LEU A 197 11.10 6.43 -6.08
N ILE A 198 10.26 5.73 -6.86
CA ILE A 198 10.66 4.47 -7.51
C ILE A 198 11.89 4.65 -8.41
N SER A 199 11.99 5.79 -9.11
CA SER A 199 13.10 6.05 -10.04
C SER A 199 14.40 6.53 -9.37
N SER A 200 14.32 7.09 -8.16
CA SER A 200 15.43 7.75 -7.49
C SER A 200 15.91 7.05 -6.22
N ARG A 201 15.17 6.04 -5.73
CA ARG A 201 15.42 5.35 -4.47
C ARG A 201 15.51 3.85 -4.66
N LYS A 202 16.43 3.21 -3.95
CA LYS A 202 16.55 1.73 -3.97
C LYS A 202 15.32 1.04 -3.38
N ILE A 203 14.71 1.63 -2.35
CA ILE A 203 13.52 1.09 -1.68
C ILE A 203 12.46 2.18 -1.55
N THR A 204 11.30 1.97 -2.15
CA THR A 204 10.11 2.81 -1.89
C THR A 204 9.09 2.02 -1.06
N VAL A 205 8.72 2.57 0.09
CA VAL A 205 7.70 2.01 0.99
C VAL A 205 6.36 2.69 0.71
N ALA A 206 5.34 1.90 0.37
CA ALA A 206 3.96 2.38 0.20
C ALA A 206 3.00 1.53 1.04
N GLU A 207 1.96 2.18 1.58
CA GLU A 207 0.92 1.51 2.35
C GLU A 207 -0.16 0.90 1.45
N THR A 208 -0.57 -0.33 1.75
CA THR A 208 -1.74 -0.97 1.15
C THR A 208 -2.74 -1.39 2.23
N TYR A 209 -4.03 -1.32 1.90
CA TYR A 209 -5.10 -1.71 2.81
C TYR A 209 -5.92 -2.87 2.21
N PRO A 210 -6.04 -4.05 2.86
CA PRO A 210 -6.68 -5.21 2.26
C PRO A 210 -8.12 -4.99 1.77
N ALA A 211 -8.92 -4.20 2.50
CA ALA A 211 -10.29 -3.93 2.07
C ALA A 211 -10.35 -3.03 0.83
N GLU A 212 -9.40 -2.09 0.67
CA GLU A 212 -9.25 -1.30 -0.55
C GLU A 212 -8.70 -2.15 -1.70
N ALA A 213 -7.70 -2.99 -1.41
CA ALA A 213 -7.12 -3.92 -2.37
C ALA A 213 -8.16 -4.89 -2.96
N CYS A 214 -9.10 -5.38 -2.13
CA CYS A 214 -10.24 -6.17 -2.61
C CYS A 214 -11.07 -5.40 -3.65
N LEU A 215 -11.36 -4.12 -3.41
CA LEU A 215 -12.12 -3.27 -4.36
C LEU A 215 -11.36 -3.10 -5.68
N HIS A 216 -10.05 -2.89 -5.63
CA HIS A 216 -9.21 -2.76 -6.83
C HIS A 216 -9.27 -4.00 -7.74
N LEU A 217 -9.45 -5.19 -7.14
CA LEU A 217 -9.58 -6.46 -7.85
C LEU A 217 -11.02 -6.82 -8.23
N GLY A 218 -11.99 -5.93 -7.98
CA GLY A 218 -13.41 -6.14 -8.30
C GLY A 218 -14.18 -6.97 -7.27
N MET A 219 -13.63 -7.21 -6.08
CA MET A 219 -14.32 -7.88 -4.97
C MET A 219 -15.13 -6.86 -4.15
N SER A 220 -16.10 -7.34 -3.37
CA SER A 220 -16.64 -6.53 -2.26
C SER A 220 -15.64 -6.51 -1.08
N PRO A 221 -15.64 -5.48 -0.23
CA PRO A 221 -14.80 -5.48 0.97
C PRO A 221 -15.13 -6.69 1.87
N PRO A 222 -14.13 -7.30 2.52
CA PRO A 222 -14.37 -8.39 3.48
C PRO A 222 -15.39 -7.99 4.55
N GLY A 223 -16.28 -8.92 4.91
CA GLY A 223 -17.39 -8.68 5.83
C GLY A 223 -18.69 -8.23 5.16
N ARG A 224 -18.69 -8.03 3.83
CA ARG A 224 -19.89 -7.73 3.03
C ARG A 224 -20.18 -8.85 2.05
N GLY A 225 -20.95 -9.85 2.50
CA GLY A 225 -21.34 -11.02 1.70
C GLY A 225 -20.32 -12.16 1.69
N TRP A 226 -19.16 -11.97 2.31
CA TRP A 226 -18.15 -13.02 2.52
C TRP A 226 -17.24 -12.66 3.69
N SER A 227 -16.64 -13.66 4.33
CA SER A 227 -15.69 -13.50 5.43
C SER A 227 -14.29 -13.94 5.04
N LYS A 228 -13.29 -13.08 5.25
CA LYS A 228 -11.88 -13.45 5.02
C LYS A 228 -11.37 -14.52 5.99
N THR A 229 -12.02 -14.73 7.14
CA THR A 229 -11.64 -15.80 8.08
C THR A 229 -12.13 -17.17 7.61
N ASN A 230 -13.12 -17.20 6.71
CA ASN A 230 -13.71 -18.43 6.20
C ASN A 230 -12.96 -18.89 4.92
N GLN A 231 -12.52 -20.16 4.89
CA GLN A 231 -11.75 -20.71 3.78
C GLN A 231 -12.55 -20.79 2.47
N SER A 232 -13.80 -21.27 2.52
CA SER A 232 -14.63 -21.39 1.32
C SER A 232 -14.95 -20.02 0.73
N ASP A 233 -15.12 -19.02 1.58
CA ASP A 233 -15.32 -17.64 1.16
C ASP A 233 -14.07 -17.10 0.46
N ARG A 234 -12.86 -17.28 1.03
CA ARG A 234 -11.59 -16.94 0.35
C ARG A 234 -11.44 -17.67 -0.99
N ALA A 235 -11.75 -18.95 -1.05
CA ALA A 235 -11.71 -19.73 -2.28
C ALA A 235 -12.68 -19.17 -3.34
N SER A 236 -13.89 -18.75 -2.93
CA SER A 236 -14.88 -18.14 -3.83
C SER A 236 -14.41 -16.80 -4.41
N GLN A 237 -13.60 -16.03 -3.67
CA GLN A 237 -12.98 -14.80 -4.17
C GLN A 237 -11.87 -15.07 -5.20
N GLY A 238 -11.36 -16.32 -5.25
CA GLY A 238 -10.31 -16.72 -6.19
C GLY A 238 -10.64 -16.46 -7.65
N LYS A 239 -11.93 -16.40 -8.03
CA LYS A 239 -12.36 -16.02 -9.38
C LYS A 239 -11.93 -14.60 -9.78
N TYR A 240 -11.96 -13.65 -8.84
CA TYR A 240 -11.54 -12.27 -9.11
C TYR A 240 -10.03 -12.18 -9.27
N ILE A 241 -9.29 -12.90 -8.44
CA ILE A 241 -7.83 -13.03 -8.56
C ILE A 241 -7.47 -13.68 -9.90
N TRP A 242 -8.16 -14.75 -10.28
CA TRP A 242 -7.95 -15.43 -11.56
C TRP A 242 -8.23 -14.51 -12.75
N ASN A 243 -9.37 -13.82 -12.76
CA ASN A 243 -9.71 -12.87 -13.83
C ASN A 243 -8.66 -11.77 -13.94
N TRP A 244 -8.20 -11.25 -12.80
CA TRP A 244 -7.11 -10.28 -12.75
C TRP A 244 -5.84 -10.86 -13.39
N LEU A 245 -5.39 -12.03 -12.97
CA LEU A 245 -4.19 -12.69 -13.51
C LEU A 245 -4.28 -12.91 -15.02
N CYS A 246 -5.43 -13.37 -15.54
CA CYS A 246 -5.65 -13.55 -16.97
C CYS A 246 -5.64 -12.24 -17.76
N SER A 247 -6.08 -11.14 -17.14
CA SER A 247 -6.13 -9.81 -17.77
C SER A 247 -4.81 -9.04 -17.70
N ARG A 248 -3.75 -9.64 -17.13
CA ARG A 248 -2.45 -9.00 -16.93
C ARG A 248 -1.35 -9.85 -17.57
N LYS A 249 -0.29 -9.20 -18.05
CA LYS A 249 0.90 -9.87 -18.62
C LYS A 249 1.85 -10.34 -17.50
N ILE A 250 1.36 -11.15 -16.56
CA ILE A 250 2.13 -11.63 -15.41
C ILE A 250 2.23 -13.15 -15.43
N GLN A 251 3.44 -13.67 -15.28
CA GLN A 251 3.67 -15.09 -15.13
C GLN A 251 3.36 -15.52 -13.69
N THR A 252 2.58 -16.59 -13.55
CA THR A 252 2.16 -17.10 -12.25
C THR A 252 2.57 -18.56 -12.10
N GLU A 253 3.16 -18.90 -10.97
CA GLU A 253 3.49 -20.29 -10.67
C GLU A 253 2.26 -21.12 -10.34
N SER A 254 2.27 -22.39 -10.77
CA SER A 254 1.22 -23.37 -10.49
C SER A 254 0.91 -23.54 -8.99
N ARG A 255 1.90 -23.31 -8.12
CA ARG A 255 1.71 -23.35 -6.66
C ARG A 255 0.77 -22.25 -6.18
N LEU A 256 0.92 -21.02 -6.68
CA LEU A 256 0.06 -19.90 -6.30
C LEU A 256 -1.38 -20.15 -6.75
N LEU A 257 -1.58 -20.70 -7.96
CA LEU A 257 -2.90 -21.07 -8.47
C LEU A 257 -3.59 -22.11 -7.59
N LYS A 258 -2.86 -23.13 -7.12
CA LYS A 258 -3.38 -24.11 -6.15
C LYS A 258 -3.79 -23.46 -4.83
N MET A 259 -2.99 -22.52 -4.32
CA MET A 259 -3.30 -21.78 -3.09
C MET A 259 -4.56 -20.93 -3.23
N ILE A 260 -4.71 -20.20 -4.35
CA ILE A 260 -5.90 -19.41 -4.65
C ILE A 260 -7.14 -20.31 -4.68
N ARG A 261 -7.09 -21.43 -5.42
CA ARG A 261 -8.21 -22.38 -5.51
C ARG A 261 -8.58 -23.00 -4.16
N ALA A 262 -7.59 -23.26 -3.30
CA ALA A 262 -7.80 -23.82 -1.97
C ALA A 262 -8.21 -22.77 -0.91
N GLY A 263 -8.34 -21.49 -1.27
CA GLY A 263 -8.61 -20.42 -0.31
C GLY A 263 -7.51 -20.29 0.76
N PHE A 264 -6.25 -20.57 0.38
CA PHE A 264 -5.06 -20.51 1.23
C PHE A 264 -5.01 -21.52 2.39
N GLY A 265 -5.95 -22.47 2.44
CA GLY A 265 -6.01 -23.52 3.46
C GLY A 265 -6.89 -23.15 4.67
N PRO A 266 -7.10 -24.10 5.61
CA PRO A 266 -8.05 -23.96 6.72
C PRO A 266 -7.45 -23.35 8.00
N SER A 267 -6.14 -23.09 8.05
CA SER A 267 -5.49 -22.58 9.27
C SER A 267 -6.06 -21.21 9.67
N LYS A 268 -6.05 -20.91 10.96
CA LYS A 268 -6.52 -19.63 11.52
C LYS A 268 -5.78 -18.43 10.93
N ASP A 269 -4.51 -18.63 10.56
CA ASP A 269 -3.65 -17.57 10.01
C ASP A 269 -3.67 -17.56 8.46
N SER A 270 -4.54 -18.34 7.81
CA SER A 270 -4.62 -18.42 6.34
C SER A 270 -5.22 -17.17 5.70
N GLU A 271 -5.76 -16.23 6.49
CA GLU A 271 -6.17 -14.93 5.98
C GLU A 271 -4.98 -14.02 5.66
N ASP A 272 -3.86 -14.15 6.38
CA ASP A 272 -2.66 -13.34 6.17
C ASP A 272 -2.06 -13.53 4.77
N PRO A 273 -1.83 -14.76 4.26
CA PRO A 273 -1.33 -14.94 2.89
C PRO A 273 -2.33 -14.49 1.82
N PHE A 274 -3.64 -14.53 2.10
CA PHE A 274 -4.66 -13.96 1.23
C PHE A 274 -4.55 -12.43 1.19
N ASP A 275 -4.55 -11.77 2.35
CA ASP A 275 -4.41 -10.32 2.51
C ASP A 275 -3.07 -9.84 1.90
N ALA A 276 -2.03 -10.68 1.98
CA ALA A 276 -0.74 -10.41 1.37
C ALA A 276 -0.80 -10.41 -0.16
N LEU A 277 -1.43 -11.43 -0.75
CA LEU A 277 -1.57 -11.50 -2.20
C LEU A 277 -2.45 -10.36 -2.73
N VAL A 278 -3.63 -10.12 -2.17
CA VAL A 278 -4.52 -9.07 -2.69
C VAL A 278 -3.87 -7.69 -2.63
N GLY A 279 -3.14 -7.40 -1.54
CA GLY A 279 -2.39 -6.15 -1.43
C GLY A 279 -1.24 -6.05 -2.44
N LEU A 280 -0.57 -7.16 -2.75
CA LEU A 280 0.43 -7.18 -3.82
C LEU A 280 -0.20 -6.87 -5.19
N LEU A 281 -1.28 -7.54 -5.56
CA LEU A 281 -1.93 -7.34 -6.86
C LEU A 281 -2.48 -5.91 -6.97
N SER A 282 -3.03 -5.38 -5.89
CA SER A 282 -3.43 -3.97 -5.79
C SER A 282 -2.27 -2.99 -5.98
N MET A 283 -1.09 -3.29 -5.43
CA MET A 283 0.11 -2.47 -5.66
C MET A 283 0.56 -2.55 -7.12
N LEU A 284 0.50 -3.73 -7.73
CA LEU A 284 0.83 -3.93 -9.14
C LEU A 284 -0.09 -3.15 -10.07
N GLU A 285 -1.39 -3.02 -9.75
CA GLU A 285 -2.30 -2.15 -10.50
C GLU A 285 -1.75 -0.72 -10.64
N VAL A 286 -1.18 -0.18 -9.56
CA VAL A 286 -0.67 1.19 -9.54
C VAL A 286 0.67 1.28 -10.25
N VAL A 287 1.62 0.40 -9.88
CA VAL A 287 2.98 0.44 -10.42
C VAL A 287 3.01 0.17 -11.93
N LEU A 288 2.08 -0.65 -12.43
CA LEU A 288 1.94 -0.94 -13.86
C LEU A 288 1.10 0.10 -14.62
N GLY A 289 0.58 1.13 -13.94
CA GLY A 289 -0.22 2.19 -14.56
C GLY A 289 -1.66 1.81 -14.92
N TYR A 290 -2.19 0.69 -14.41
CA TYR A 290 -3.61 0.34 -14.56
C TYR A 290 -4.51 1.11 -13.60
N ARG A 291 -3.93 1.71 -12.56
CA ARG A 291 -4.61 2.51 -11.53
C ARG A 291 -3.75 3.72 -11.15
N PRO A 292 -4.34 4.91 -10.93
CA PRO A 292 -3.60 6.05 -10.39
C PRO A 292 -3.12 5.79 -8.95
N THR A 293 -2.11 6.51 -8.52
CA THR A 293 -1.50 6.41 -7.18
C THR A 293 -2.45 6.87 -6.05
N GLY A 294 -3.31 7.84 -6.35
CA GLY A 294 -4.50 8.18 -5.57
C GLY A 294 -4.29 9.14 -4.39
N GLU A 295 -3.06 9.57 -4.11
CA GLU A 295 -2.77 10.51 -3.02
C GLU A 295 -3.56 11.82 -3.15
N SER A 296 -3.89 12.40 -1.99
CA SER A 296 -4.58 13.69 -1.92
C SER A 296 -3.75 14.81 -2.54
N CYS A 297 -4.38 15.75 -3.23
CA CYS A 297 -3.74 16.97 -3.71
C CYS A 297 -3.39 17.95 -2.56
N VAL A 298 -3.95 17.73 -1.37
CA VAL A 298 -3.69 18.54 -0.17
C VAL A 298 -2.35 18.14 0.45
N ASN A 299 -1.40 19.07 0.45
CA ASN A 299 -0.03 18.85 0.93
C ASN A 299 0.02 18.38 2.38
N GLU A 300 -0.79 18.98 3.25
CA GLU A 300 -0.83 18.68 4.67
C GLU A 300 -1.22 17.21 4.91
N ILE A 301 -2.16 16.67 4.12
CA ILE A 301 -2.54 15.26 4.21
C ILE A 301 -1.36 14.37 3.81
N ARG A 302 -0.65 14.71 2.73
CA ARG A 302 0.49 13.93 2.26
C ARG A 302 1.69 13.95 3.21
N SER A 303 1.95 15.08 3.87
CA SER A 303 3.11 15.24 4.77
C SER A 303 2.87 14.73 6.20
N ILE A 304 1.61 14.64 6.64
CA ILE A 304 1.23 14.35 8.03
C ILE A 304 0.47 13.02 8.13
N GLU A 305 -0.58 12.85 7.32
CA GLU A 305 -1.47 11.71 7.43
C GLU A 305 -0.97 10.51 6.62
N GLY A 306 -0.34 10.72 5.46
CA GLY A 306 -0.04 9.63 4.52
C GLY A 306 -1.27 9.18 3.73
N TRP A 307 -1.14 8.12 2.93
CA TRP A 307 -2.23 7.65 2.06
C TRP A 307 -2.17 6.15 1.79
N ILE A 308 -3.32 5.57 1.42
CA ILE A 308 -3.43 4.18 0.97
C ILE A 308 -3.22 4.14 -0.55
N LEU A 309 -2.25 3.35 -1.01
CA LEU A 309 -1.87 3.26 -2.41
C LEU A 309 -3.05 2.83 -3.30
N GLY A 310 -3.35 3.63 -4.31
CA GLY A 310 -4.41 3.39 -5.29
C GLY A 310 -5.81 3.78 -4.84
N GLN A 311 -5.98 4.19 -3.58
CA GLN A 311 -7.25 4.70 -3.08
C GLN A 311 -7.50 6.08 -3.68
N SER A 312 -8.62 6.26 -4.37
CA SER A 312 -8.99 7.57 -4.89
C SER A 312 -9.20 8.55 -3.73
N GLY A 313 -8.57 9.72 -3.82
CA GLY A 313 -8.91 10.87 -2.99
C GLY A 313 -10.41 11.13 -3.06
N SER A 314 -11.07 11.24 -1.90
CA SER A 314 -12.35 11.94 -1.82
C SER A 314 -12.07 13.38 -2.21
N GLY A 315 -12.40 13.74 -3.45
CA GLY A 315 -12.40 15.13 -3.91
C GLY A 315 -13.42 15.96 -3.15
#